data_AF-A0A961EAM2-F1
#
_entry.id   AF-A0A961EAM2-F1
#
_cell.length_a   1.000
_cell.length_b   1.000
_cell.length_c   1.000
_cell.angle_alpha   90.00
_cell.angle_beta   90.00
_cell.angle_gamma   90.00
#
_symmetry.space_group_name_H-M   'P 1'
#
loop_
_entity.id
_entity.type
_entity.pdbx_description
1 polymer ?
#
loop_
_entity_poly.entity_id
_entity_poly.type
_entity_poly.pdbx_seq_one_letter_code
_entity_poly.pdbx_strand_id
1 'polypeptide(L)' 'MGKVNPAKVGGMKAKKKCCKKKTRCVRCPVVIHRMRKLDTRRMSKKELDHALKKARAS' A
#
# COMPACT_ATOMS: atom_id res chain seq x y z
N MET A 1 0.41 13.98 -3.04
CA MET A 1 0.53 12.71 -2.29
C MET A 1 0.94 13.06 -0.86
N GLY A 2 -0.01 13.29 0.06
CA GLY A 2 0.32 13.64 1.44
C GLY A 2 1.13 12.51 2.09
N LYS A 3 2.22 12.85 2.79
CA LYS A 3 3.18 12.05 3.58
C LYS A 3 2.76 10.61 3.97
N VAL A 4 2.54 9.72 3.00
CA VAL A 4 2.31 8.29 3.27
C VAL A 4 3.67 7.64 3.15
N ASN A 5 4.19 7.13 4.26
CA ASN A 5 5.40 6.32 4.23
C ASN A 5 5.03 4.90 3.73
N PRO A 6 5.42 4.50 2.51
CA PRO A 6 5.03 3.22 1.94
C PRO A 6 5.53 2.03 2.76
N ALA A 7 6.67 2.17 3.47
CA ALA A 7 7.18 1.13 4.37
C ALA A 7 6.24 0.82 5.54
N LYS A 8 5.44 1.80 5.97
CA LYS A 8 4.51 1.65 7.11
C LYS A 8 3.15 1.12 6.69
N VAL A 9 2.83 1.09 5.39
CA VAL A 9 1.47 0.73 4.89
C VAL A 9 1.10 -0.70 5.24
N GLY A 10 2.04 -1.65 5.14
CA GLY A 10 1.80 -3.05 5.51
C GLY A 10 1.41 -3.24 6.99
N GLY A 11 1.92 -2.38 7.88
CA GLY A 11 1.61 -2.38 9.31
C GLY A 11 0.32 -1.64 9.69
N MET A 12 -0.33 -0.92 8.75
CA MET A 12 -1.54 -0.18 9.08
C MET A 12 -2.76 -1.09 9.24
N LYS A 13 -3.72 -0.65 10.05
CA LYS A 13 -5.03 -1.31 10.15
C LYS A 13 -5.78 -1.14 8.83
N ALA A 14 -6.19 -2.26 8.24
CA ALA A 14 -7.01 -2.27 7.04
C ALA A 14 -8.43 -1.81 7.31
N LYS A 15 -9.04 -1.17 6.30
CA LYS A 15 -10.46 -0.85 6.32
C LYS A 15 -11.27 -2.16 6.29
N LYS A 16 -12.45 -2.17 6.94
CA LYS A 16 -13.36 -3.32 6.98
C LYS A 16 -13.80 -3.81 5.59
N LYS A 17 -13.94 -2.91 4.62
CA LYS A 17 -14.35 -3.24 3.23
C LYS A 17 -13.47 -2.52 2.21
N CYS A 18 -13.27 -3.15 1.04
CA CYS A 18 -12.62 -2.54 -0.11
C CYS A 18 -13.40 -1.30 -0.58
N CYS A 19 -12.69 -0.23 -0.94
CA CYS A 19 -13.32 1.02 -1.38
C CYS A 19 -13.89 0.96 -2.80
N LYS A 20 -13.55 -0.07 -3.61
CA LYS A 20 -13.98 -0.27 -5.00
C LYS A 20 -13.75 0.93 -5.95
N LYS A 21 -12.96 1.93 -5.54
CA LYS A 21 -12.58 3.09 -6.35
C LYS A 21 -11.61 2.68 -7.46
N LYS A 22 -11.66 3.39 -8.60
CA LYS A 22 -10.68 3.25 -9.71
C LYS A 22 -9.24 3.35 -9.23
N THR A 23 -8.96 4.24 -8.28
CA THR A 23 -7.70 4.28 -7.54
C THR A 23 -7.96 3.91 -6.07
N ARG A 24 -7.42 2.76 -5.63
CA ARG A 24 -7.63 2.27 -4.26
C ARG A 24 -6.97 3.19 -3.23
N CYS A 25 -7.61 3.31 -2.07
CA CYS A 25 -7.04 4.03 -0.93
C CYS A 25 -5.91 3.23 -0.27
N VAL A 26 -5.01 3.92 0.42
CA VAL A 26 -3.85 3.32 1.10
C VAL A 26 -4.26 2.27 2.14
N ARG A 27 -5.36 2.51 2.86
CA ARG A 27 -5.92 1.60 3.86
C ARG A 27 -6.81 0.49 3.28
N CYS A 28 -6.88 0.35 1.96
CA CYS A 28 -7.69 -0.70 1.34
C CYS A 28 -7.15 -2.08 1.76
N PRO A 29 -8.00 -3.04 2.17
CA PRO A 29 -7.54 -4.38 2.56
C PRO A 29 -6.69 -5.05 1.49
N VAL A 30 -7.01 -4.84 0.20
CA VAL A 30 -6.21 -5.34 -0.93
C VAL A 30 -4.82 -4.69 -0.99
N VAL A 31 -4.74 -3.38 -0.78
CA VAL A 31 -3.47 -2.63 -0.81
C VAL A 31 -2.59 -3.06 0.36
N ILE A 32 -3.14 -3.11 1.57
CA ILE A 32 -2.39 -3.53 2.76
C ILE A 32 -1.93 -4.98 2.63
N HIS A 33 -2.78 -5.89 2.15
CA HIS A 33 -2.38 -7.28 1.95
C HIS A 33 -1.22 -7.42 0.96
N ARG A 34 -1.23 -6.66 -0.14
CA ARG A 34 -0.11 -6.63 -1.10
C ARG A 34 1.15 -6.02 -0.49
N MET A 35 1.02 -4.90 0.22
CA MET A 35 2.16 -4.26 0.89
C MET A 35 2.75 -5.13 2.00
N ARG A 36 1.96 -5.99 2.66
CA ARG A 36 2.45 -6.96 3.65
C ARG A 36 3.27 -8.10 3.06
N LYS A 37 3.03 -8.45 1.80
CA LYS A 37 3.81 -9.47 1.09
C LYS A 37 5.18 -8.98 0.64
N LEU A 38 5.39 -7.66 0.62
CA LEU A 38 6.65 -7.07 0.25
C LEU A 38 7.60 -7.10 1.45
N ASP A 39 8.85 -7.49 1.19
CA ASP A 39 9.91 -7.39 2.19
C ASP A 39 10.40 -5.94 2.26
N THR A 40 9.75 -5.14 3.11
CA THR A 40 10.06 -3.71 3.27
C THR A 40 11.45 -3.45 3.84
N ARG A 41 12.16 -4.48 4.35
CA ARG A 41 13.54 -4.36 4.84
C ARG A 41 14.58 -4.45 3.72
N ARG A 42 14.27 -5.18 2.64
CA ARG A 42 15.17 -5.35 1.48
C ARG A 42 14.94 -4.33 0.37
N MET A 43 13.82 -3.61 0.38
CA MET A 43 13.45 -2.67 -0.68
C MET A 43 13.87 -1.23 -0.38
N SER A 44 14.29 -0.52 -1.42
CA SER A 44 14.57 0.91 -1.35
C SER A 44 13.28 1.74 -1.26
N LYS A 45 13.38 3.00 -0.79
CA LYS A 45 12.23 3.93 -0.72
C LYS A 45 11.54 4.13 -2.08
N LYS A 46 12.30 4.15 -3.18
CA LYS A 46 11.76 4.32 -4.55
C LYS A 46 10.93 3.12 -4.96
N GLU A 47 11.42 1.92 -4.70
CA GLU A 47 10.69 0.68 -5.02
C GLU A 47 9.41 0.55 -4.19
N LEU A 48 9.47 0.94 -2.92
CA LEU A 48 8.28 0.94 -2.05
C LEU A 48 7.20 1.91 -2.54
N ASP A 49 7.59 3.09 -3.03
CA ASP A 49 6.65 4.04 -3.63
C ASP A 49 6.03 3.50 -4.93
N HIS A 50 6.86 2.87 -5.77
CA HIS A 50 6.39 2.22 -7.00
C HIS A 50 5.44 1.05 -6.70
N ALA A 51 5.77 0.22 -5.73
CA ALA A 51 4.93 -0.89 -5.30
C ALA A 51 3.60 -0.41 -4.70
N LEU A 52 3.61 0.68 -3.92
CA LEU A 52 2.39 1.29 -3.39
C LEU A 52 1.50 1.84 -4.52
N LYS A 53 2.08 2.50 -5.52
CA LYS A 53 1.36 2.98 -6.71
C LYS A 53 0.71 1.82 -7.46
N LYS A 54 1.48 0.75 -7.73
CA LYS A 54 0.99 -0.47 -8.39
C LYS A 54 -0.14 -1.15 -7.61
N ALA A 55 -0.01 -1.23 -6.28
CA ALA A 55 -1.03 -1.81 -5.43
C ALA A 55 -2.35 -1.02 -5.46
N ARG A 56 -2.29 0.30 -5.67
CA ARG A 56 -3.44 1.20 -5.70
C ARG A 56 -4.13 1.31 -7.06
N ALA A 57 -3.41 1.13 -8.16
CA ALA A 57 -3.92 1.34 -9.52
C ALA A 57 -4.67 0.14 -10.13
N SER A 58 -4.88 -0.93 -9.35
CA SER A 58 -5.54 -2.16 -9.83
C SER A 58 -7.00 -2.24 -9.46
#